data_AF-A0A7C5HDI9-F1
#
_entry.id   AF-A0A7C5HDI9-F1
#
_cell.length_a   1.000
_cell.length_b   1.000
_cell.length_c   1.000
_cell.angle_alpha   90.00
_cell.angle_beta   90.00
_cell.angle_gamma   90.00
#
_symmetry.space_group_name_H-M   'P 1'
#
loop_
_entity.id
_entity.type
_entity.pdbx_description
1 polymer ?
#
loop_
_entity_poly.entity_id
_entity_poly.type
_entity_poly.pdbx_seq_one_letter_code
_entity_poly.pdbx_strand_id
1 'polypeptide(L)' 'SNIIPAKWFIIILKGIMLKGVGITLLWKETLILAAMTLFFIVLSIKKYKIRLE' A
#
# COMPACT_ATOMS: atom_id res chain seq x y z
N SER A 1 14.91 -0.78 -4.69
CA SER A 1 13.76 -1.63 -5.05
C SER A 1 12.70 -1.73 -3.95
N ASN A 2 12.05 -0.61 -3.58
CA ASN A 2 10.98 -0.54 -2.55
C ASN A 2 9.65 0.02 -3.10
N ILE A 3 9.59 0.31 -4.40
CA ILE A 3 8.45 0.96 -5.07
C ILE A 3 7.32 -0.04 -5.36
N ILE A 4 7.59 -1.34 -5.31
CA ILE A 4 6.61 -2.36 -5.70
C ILE A 4 5.72 -2.68 -4.47
N PRO A 5 4.39 -2.45 -4.55
CA PRO A 5 3.49 -2.67 -3.41
C PRO A 5 3.43 -4.14 -2.98
N ALA A 6 3.64 -5.08 -3.92
CA ALA A 6 3.71 -6.51 -3.63
C ALA A 6 4.78 -6.88 -2.58
N LYS A 7 5.89 -6.13 -2.51
CA LYS A 7 6.95 -6.37 -1.52
C LYS A 7 6.45 -6.14 -0.10
N TRP A 8 5.75 -5.03 0.12
CA TRP A 8 5.19 -4.66 1.42
C TRP A 8 4.08 -5.62 1.83
N PHE A 9 3.26 -6.07 0.88
CA PHE A 9 2.25 -7.09 1.11
C PHE A 9 2.85 -8.44 1.56
N ILE A 10 3.92 -8.90 0.90
CA ILE A 10 4.60 -10.16 1.28
C ILE A 10 5.24 -10.04 2.67
N ILE A 11 5.77 -8.87 3.05
CA ILE A 11 6.34 -8.65 4.39
C ILE A 11 5.26 -8.76 5.47
N ILE A 12 4.09 -8.14 5.25
CA ILE A 12 2.93 -8.24 6.15
C ILE A 12 2.49 -9.69 6.28
N LEU A 13 2.30 -10.39 5.15
CA LEU A 13 1.90 -11.79 5.14
C LEU A 13 2.90 -12.68 5.90
N LYS A 14 4.20 -12.53 5.65
CA LYS A 14 5.23 -13.26 6.40
C LYS A 14 5.21 -12.91 7.90
N GLY A 15 4.95 -11.66 8.25
CA GLY A 15 4.80 -11.24 9.64
C GLY A 15 3.63 -11.96 10.34
N ILE A 16 2.46 -12.02 9.69
CA ILE A 16 1.29 -12.68 10.25
C ILE A 16 1.48 -14.20 10.27
N MET A 17 1.84 -14.80 9.13
CA MET A 17 1.87 -16.26 8.97
C MET A 17 3.02 -16.93 9.71
N LEU A 18 4.19 -16.29 9.83
CA LEU A 18 5.39 -16.93 10.39
C LEU A 18 5.74 -16.43 11.80
N LYS A 19 5.40 -15.18 12.12
CA LYS A 19 5.73 -14.59 13.43
C LYS A 19 4.51 -14.46 14.35
N GLY A 20 3.28 -14.65 13.83
CA GLY A 20 2.06 -14.50 14.63
C GLY A 20 1.89 -13.11 15.24
N VAL A 21 2.56 -12.09 14.68
CA VAL A 21 2.51 -10.72 15.19
C VAL A 21 1.27 -10.01 14.71
N GLY A 22 0.60 -9.32 15.62
CA GLY A 22 -0.60 -8.54 15.34
C GLY A 22 -0.34 -7.29 14.48
N ILE A 23 -1.45 -6.70 14.02
CA ILE A 23 -1.49 -5.49 13.17
C ILE A 23 -0.74 -4.30 13.78
N THR A 24 -0.58 -4.24 15.09
CA THR A 24 0.20 -3.20 15.79
C THR A 24 1.67 -3.17 15.39
N LEU A 25 2.29 -4.32 15.10
CA LEU A 25 3.70 -4.37 14.67
C LEU A 25 3.87 -4.11 13.17
N LEU A 26 2.82 -4.37 12.39
CA LEU A 26 2.80 -4.27 10.93
C LEU A 26 2.16 -2.97 10.42
N TRP A 27 1.88 -2.03 11.35
CA TRP A 27 1.18 -0.79 11.06
C TRP A 27 1.90 0.07 10.02
N LYS A 28 3.24 0.05 10.02
CA LYS A 28 4.06 0.81 9.07
C LYS A 28 3.88 0.30 7.65
N GLU A 29 3.95 -1.01 7.45
CA GLU A 29 3.80 -1.64 6.14
C GLU A 29 2.38 -1.47 5.60
N THR A 30 1.36 -1.59 6.45
CA THR A 30 -0.04 -1.33 6.04
C THR A 30 -0.26 0.14 5.67
N LEU A 31 0.37 1.08 6.37
CA LEU A 31 0.26 2.51 6.08
C LEU A 31 0.95 2.87 4.76
N ILE A 32 2.07 2.23 4.45
CA ILE A 32 2.75 2.38 3.15
C ILE A 32 1.85 1.92 2.00
N LEU A 33 1.19 0.75 2.14
CA LEU A 33 0.23 0.27 1.15
C LEU A 33 -0.97 1.23 1.02
N ALA A 34 -1.53 1.70 2.13
CA ALA A 34 -2.64 2.64 2.12
C ALA A 34 -2.27 3.98 1.43
N ALA A 35 -1.07 4.50 1.71
CA ALA A 35 -0.56 5.71 1.09
C ALA A 35 -0.37 5.54 -0.43
N MET A 36 0.16 4.40 -0.88
CA MET A 36 0.30 4.11 -2.31
C MET A 36 -1.07 3.99 -2.99
N THR A 37 -2.04 3.32 -2.36
CA THR A 37 -3.41 3.25 -2.87
C THR A 37 -4.03 4.63 -3.01
N LEU A 38 -3.92 5.47 -1.97
CA LEU A 38 -4.45 6.83 -2.01
C LEU A 38 -3.76 7.68 -3.09
N PHE A 39 -2.43 7.55 -3.24
CA PHE A 39 -1.68 8.21 -4.30
C PHE A 39 -2.18 7.84 -5.70
N PHE A 40 -2.39 6.54 -5.97
CA PHE A 40 -2.93 6.09 -7.25
C PHE A 40 -4.38 6.54 -7.46
N ILE A 41 -5.21 6.57 -6.42
CA ILE A 41 -6.57 7.10 -6.49
C ILE A 41 -6.55 8.59 -6.85
N VAL A 42 -5.74 9.40 -6.17
CA VAL A 42 -5.60 10.83 -6.45
C VAL A 42 -5.09 11.07 -7.87
N LEU A 43 -4.08 10.31 -8.31
CA LEU A 43 -3.61 10.38 -9.70
C LEU A 43 -4.70 10.01 -10.70
N SER A 44 -5.47 8.95 -10.42
CA SER A 44 -6.58 8.53 -11.27
C SER A 44 -7.61 9.66 -11.40
N ILE A 45 -8.02 10.26 -10.27
CA ILE A 45 -8.98 11.36 -10.24
C ILE A 45 -8.46 12.57 -11.05
N LYS A 46 -7.19 12.97 -10.85
CA LYS A 46 -6.60 14.07 -11.63
C LYS A 46 -6.57 13.78 -13.13
N LYS A 47 -6.23 12.54 -13.52
CA LYS A 47 -6.15 12.13 -14.92
C LYS A 47 -7.54 12.03 -15.59
N TYR A 48 -8.56 11.62 -14.84
CA TYR A 48 -9.95 11.63 -15.31
C TYR A 48 -10.46 13.05 -15.54
N LYS A 49 -10.08 14.02 -14.70
CA LYS A 49 -10.46 15.43 -14.88
C LYS A 49 -9.84 16.06 -16.15
N ILE A 50 -8.57 15.77 -16.42
CA ILE A 50 -7.83 16.25 -17.62
C ILE A 50 -8.42 15.70 -18.93
N ARG A 51 -9.17 14.60 -18.88
CA ARG A 51 -9.82 14.01 -20.07
C ARG A 51 -11.23 14.53 -20.33
N LEU A 52 -11.83 15.25 -19.38
CA LEU A 52 -13.22 15.70 -19.46
C LEU A 52 -13.37 17.18 -19.85
N GLU A 53 -12.26 17.92 -19.91
CA GLU A 53 -12.16 19.27 -20.50
C GLU A 53 -11.67 19.20 -21.96
#